data_AF-A0A2X3KL44-F1
#
_entry.id   AF-A0A2X3KL44-F1
#
_cell.length_a   1.000
_cell.length_b   1.000
_cell.length_c   1.000
_cell.angle_alpha   90.00
_cell.angle_beta   90.00
_cell.angle_gamma   90.00
#
_symmetry.space_group_name_H-M   'P 1'
#
loop_
_entity.id
_entity.type
_entity.pdbx_description
1 polymer ?
#
loop_
_entity_poly.entity_id
_entity_poly.type
_entity_poly.pdbx_seq_one_letter_code
_entity_poly.pdbx_strand_id
1 'polypeptide(L)'
;MGEAGLAGIPPAERVLLLPHCLRPSQTCPGRSSRDGFQCPEDCGERCGIRSLRTEALRLGYKGVCVAPGGALALRFVREVRPRAVVAIACAKELREGEEALADLGPAPPFVAVVPLSRDGCVDTEVNLDAALALLRAGIP
;
A
#
# COMPACT_ATOMS: atom_id res chain seq x y z
N MET A 1 -0.10 15.90 8.54
CA MET A 1 1.35 15.63 8.67
C MET A 1 1.89 14.60 7.65
N GLY A 2 1.06 13.88 6.87
CA GLY A 2 1.54 12.80 5.99
C GLY A 2 2.14 13.22 4.63
N GLU A 3 1.58 14.23 3.95
CA GLU A 3 1.98 14.57 2.56
C GLU A 3 3.33 15.28 2.46
N ALA A 4 3.60 16.24 3.34
CA ALA A 4 4.81 17.07 3.26
C ALA A 4 6.11 16.27 3.50
N GLY A 5 6.06 15.26 4.39
CA GLY A 5 7.21 14.37 4.62
C GLY A 5 7.45 13.41 3.46
N LEU A 6 6.38 12.93 2.81
CA LEU A 6 6.47 12.03 1.66
C LEU A 6 7.02 12.75 0.41
N ALA A 7 6.62 14.01 0.19
CA ALA A 7 7.02 14.80 -0.97
C ALA A 7 8.54 14.95 -1.12
N GLY A 8 9.29 14.95 -0.01
CA GLY A 8 10.76 15.04 -0.01
C GLY A 8 11.50 13.73 -0.32
N ILE A 9 10.79 12.60 -0.45
CA ILE A 9 11.39 11.28 -0.69
C ILE A 9 11.04 10.85 -2.12
N PRO A 10 11.97 10.59 -3.04
CA PRO A 10 11.65 10.18 -4.41
C PRO A 10 10.82 8.90 -4.49
N PRO A 11 9.89 8.74 -5.48
CA PRO A 11 9.10 7.52 -5.67
C PRO A 11 9.91 6.22 -5.68
N ALA A 12 11.09 6.22 -6.29
CA ALA A 12 12.01 5.07 -6.34
C ALA A 12 12.51 4.59 -4.96
N GLU A 13 12.28 5.36 -3.90
CA GLU A 13 12.60 5.02 -2.52
C GLU A 13 11.35 4.76 -1.66
N ARG A 14 10.16 4.77 -2.28
CA ARG A 14 8.86 4.51 -1.66
C ARG A 14 8.37 3.11 -1.98
N VAL A 15 7.60 2.53 -1.07
CA VAL A 15 6.76 1.36 -1.37
C VAL A 15 5.29 1.66 -1.10
N LEU A 16 4.42 0.91 -1.77
CA LEU A 16 2.99 0.94 -1.54
C LEU A 16 2.54 -0.39 -0.92
N LEU A 17 1.81 -0.31 0.20
CA LEU A 17 1.12 -1.42 0.83
C LEU A 17 -0.38 -1.28 0.63
N LEU A 18 -1.01 -2.31 0.07
CA LEU A 18 -2.44 -2.37 -0.20
C LEU A 18 -3.07 -3.53 0.59
N PRO A 19 -4.30 -3.38 1.09
CA PRO A 19 -4.97 -4.46 1.79
C PRO A 19 -5.70 -5.35 0.79
N HIS A 20 -5.57 -6.66 0.94
CA HIS A 20 -6.22 -7.61 0.02
C HIS A 20 -7.77 -7.55 0.05
N CYS A 21 -8.37 -6.96 1.09
CA CYS A 21 -9.82 -6.79 1.24
C CYS A 21 -10.41 -5.75 0.28
N LEU A 22 -9.58 -4.91 -0.35
CA LEU A 22 -9.98 -3.93 -1.38
C LEU A 22 -10.32 -4.62 -2.73
N ARG A 23 -10.12 -5.93 -2.84
CA ARG A 23 -10.46 -6.70 -4.03
C ARG A 23 -11.98 -6.90 -4.12
N PRO A 24 -12.57 -6.87 -5.33
CA PRO A 24 -13.95 -7.29 -5.51
C PRO A 24 -14.06 -8.80 -5.28
N SER A 25 -14.73 -9.19 -4.21
CA SER A 25 -14.69 -10.55 -3.69
C SER A 25 -15.25 -11.60 -4.63
N GLN A 26 -16.26 -11.23 -5.43
CA GLN A 26 -16.98 -12.14 -6.33
C GLN A 26 -16.26 -12.36 -7.67
N THR A 27 -15.52 -11.36 -8.15
CA THR A 27 -14.99 -11.34 -9.52
C THR A 27 -13.47 -11.35 -9.57
N CYS A 28 -12.78 -11.11 -8.45
CA CYS A 28 -11.32 -11.00 -8.46
C CYS A 28 -10.66 -12.34 -8.84
N PRO A 29 -9.88 -12.39 -9.94
CA PRO A 29 -9.18 -13.60 -10.35
C PRO A 29 -7.89 -13.84 -9.53
N GLY A 30 -7.54 -12.93 -8.62
CA GLY A 30 -6.31 -12.96 -7.85
C GLY A 30 -6.19 -14.18 -6.94
N ARG A 31 -4.95 -14.49 -6.57
CA ARG A 31 -4.59 -15.65 -5.75
C ARG A 31 -3.64 -15.23 -4.65
N SER A 32 -3.84 -15.79 -3.46
CA SER A 32 -2.88 -15.65 -2.37
C SER A 32 -1.66 -16.51 -2.66
N SER A 33 -0.47 -15.93 -2.43
CA SER A 33 0.81 -16.60 -2.49
C SER A 33 1.59 -16.36 -1.19
N ARG A 34 2.73 -17.02 -1.02
CA ARG A 34 3.63 -16.76 0.11
C ARG A 34 4.17 -15.33 0.12
N ASP A 35 4.20 -14.67 -1.03
CA ASP A 35 4.77 -13.33 -1.23
C ASP A 35 3.71 -12.21 -1.26
N GLY A 36 2.44 -12.57 -1.05
CA GLY A 36 1.32 -11.65 -1.01
C GLY A 36 0.20 -12.09 -1.93
N PHE A 37 -0.81 -11.23 -2.04
CA PHE A 37 -1.92 -11.42 -2.98
C PHE A 37 -1.48 -11.00 -4.39
N GLN A 38 -1.55 -11.92 -5.33
CA GLN A 38 -1.09 -11.73 -6.70
C GLN A 38 -2.28 -11.44 -7.61
N CYS A 39 -2.25 -10.28 -8.27
CA CYS A 39 -3.15 -10.02 -9.41
C CYS A 39 -2.54 -10.63 -10.67
N PRO A 40 -3.31 -11.37 -11.49
CA PRO A 40 -2.89 -11.82 -12.81
C PRO A 40 -2.45 -10.63 -13.68
N GLU A 41 -1.48 -10.85 -14.55
CA GLU A 41 -0.96 -9.81 -15.45
C GLU A 41 -2.04 -9.32 -16.43
N ASP A 42 -2.92 -10.21 -16.86
CA ASP A 42 -4.05 -9.98 -17.76
C ASP A 42 -5.35 -9.61 -17.02
N CYS A 43 -5.28 -9.19 -15.76
CA CYS A 43 -6.45 -8.83 -14.97
C CYS A 43 -7.20 -7.63 -15.59
N GLY A 44 -8.38 -7.91 -16.15
CA GLY A 44 -9.27 -6.91 -16.75
C GLY A 44 -10.13 -6.13 -15.75
N GLU A 45 -10.18 -6.57 -14.49
CA GLU A 45 -11.04 -5.98 -13.45
C GLU A 45 -10.70 -4.51 -13.20
N ARG A 46 -11.72 -3.68 -12.99
CA ARG A 46 -11.55 -2.28 -12.60
C ARG A 46 -11.75 -2.18 -11.10
N CYS A 47 -10.66 -2.31 -10.35
CA CYS A 47 -10.67 -2.23 -8.88
C CYS A 47 -9.62 -1.26 -8.34
N GLY A 48 -9.81 -0.82 -7.09
CA GLY A 48 -8.91 0.13 -6.44
C GLY A 48 -7.47 -0.37 -6.34
N ILE A 49 -7.27 -1.66 -6.12
CA ILE A 49 -5.93 -2.27 -6.11
C ILE A 49 -5.22 -2.03 -7.45
N ARG A 50 -5.92 -2.24 -8.57
CA ARG A 50 -5.33 -2.05 -9.90
C ARG A 50 -4.98 -0.59 -10.13
N SER A 51 -5.91 0.33 -9.86
CA SER A 51 -5.68 1.78 -10.06
C SER A 51 -4.45 2.26 -9.29
N LEU A 52 -4.34 1.89 -8.02
CA LEU A 52 -3.24 2.32 -7.14
C LEU A 52 -1.92 1.64 -7.49
N ARG A 53 -1.95 0.33 -7.79
CA ARG A 53 -0.76 -0.41 -8.24
C ARG A 53 -0.23 0.14 -9.56
N THR A 54 -1.09 0.35 -10.55
CA THR A 54 -0.70 0.89 -11.85
C THR A 54 -0.07 2.27 -11.70
N GLU A 55 -0.66 3.14 -10.87
CA GLU A 55 -0.09 4.45 -10.62
C GLU A 55 1.28 4.36 -9.93
N ALA A 56 1.41 3.59 -8.84
CA ALA A 56 2.69 3.44 -8.14
C ALA A 56 3.79 2.89 -9.07
N LEU A 57 3.48 1.91 -9.92
CA LEU A 57 4.42 1.38 -10.91
C LEU A 57 4.78 2.44 -11.97
N ARG A 58 3.81 3.21 -12.46
CA ARG A 58 4.04 4.33 -13.40
C ARG A 58 4.94 5.40 -12.81
N LEU A 59 4.80 5.66 -11.51
CA LEU A 59 5.64 6.61 -10.77
C LEU A 59 7.04 6.05 -10.43
N GLY A 60 7.29 4.76 -10.68
CA GLY A 60 8.57 4.12 -10.38
C GLY A 60 8.77 3.78 -8.92
N TYR A 61 7.69 3.46 -8.18
CA TYR A 61 7.80 2.99 -6.80
C TYR A 61 8.72 1.77 -6.70
N LYS A 62 9.53 1.71 -5.63
CA LYS A 62 10.47 0.61 -5.36
C LYS A 62 9.77 -0.75 -5.29
N GLY A 63 8.51 -0.75 -4.89
CA GLY A 63 7.67 -1.93 -4.92
C GLY A 63 6.25 -1.68 -4.46
N VAL A 64 5.36 -2.61 -4.82
CA VAL A 64 3.96 -2.64 -4.42
C VAL A 64 3.65 -4.01 -3.85
N CYS A 65 3.09 -4.07 -2.65
CA CYS A 65 2.67 -5.31 -2.00
C CYS A 65 1.18 -5.25 -1.66
N VAL A 66 0.42 -6.24 -2.11
CA VAL A 66 -0.97 -6.45 -1.67
C VAL A 66 -0.93 -7.49 -0.55
N ALA A 67 -1.11 -7.07 0.68
CA ALA A 67 -0.94 -7.91 1.85
C ALA A 67 -2.29 -8.43 2.38
N PRO A 68 -2.39 -9.74 2.66
CA PRO A 68 -3.51 -10.29 3.41
C PRO A 68 -3.55 -9.87 4.88
N GLY A 69 -2.43 -9.41 5.42
CA GLY A 69 -2.32 -8.91 6.79
C GLY A 69 -0.92 -8.36 7.11
N GLY A 70 -0.77 -7.77 8.30
CA GLY A 70 0.41 -6.99 8.71
C GLY A 70 1.74 -7.73 8.69
N ALA A 71 1.78 -9.03 9.02
CA ALA A 71 3.03 -9.80 9.06
C ALA A 71 3.72 -9.87 7.68
N LEU A 72 2.95 -10.01 6.61
CA LEU A 72 3.47 -10.06 5.24
C LEU A 72 3.93 -8.67 4.78
N ALA A 73 3.14 -7.64 5.09
CA ALA A 73 3.50 -6.25 4.83
C ALA A 73 4.83 -5.88 5.52
N LEU A 74 5.00 -6.24 6.79
CA LEU A 74 6.22 -5.97 7.54
C LEU A 74 7.43 -6.72 6.97
N ARG A 75 7.25 -7.99 6.57
CA ARG A 75 8.31 -8.77 5.90
C ARG A 75 8.75 -8.08 4.61
N PHE A 76 7.80 -7.67 3.78
CA PHE A 76 8.08 -6.96 2.53
C PHE A 76 8.87 -5.67 2.78
N VAL A 77 8.50 -4.87 3.78
CA VAL A 77 9.23 -3.64 4.13
C VAL A 77 10.66 -3.95 4.61
N ARG A 78 10.86 -5.02 5.40
CA ARG A 78 12.18 -5.46 5.86
C ARG A 78 13.10 -5.91 4.72
N GLU A 79 12.54 -6.58 3.72
CA GLU A 79 13.26 -7.05 2.54
C GLU A 79 13.61 -5.89 1.60
N VAL A 80 12.64 -5.01 1.31
CA VAL A 80 12.82 -3.91 0.35
C VAL A 80 13.61 -2.74 0.94
N ARG A 81 13.55 -2.52 2.25
CA ARG A 81 14.18 -1.39 2.96
C ARG A 81 13.94 -0.04 2.26
N PRO A 82 12.68 0.42 2.17
CA PRO A 82 12.35 1.71 1.60
C PRO A 82 12.66 2.85 2.58
N ARG A 83 12.75 4.09 2.07
CA ARG A 83 12.77 5.30 2.91
C ARG A 83 11.37 5.73 3.31
N ALA A 84 10.36 5.37 2.53
CA ALA A 84 8.96 5.66 2.87
C ALA A 84 8.01 4.51 2.51
N VAL A 85 6.97 4.38 3.30
CA VAL A 85 5.86 3.45 3.12
C VAL A 85 4.58 4.26 2.98
N VAL A 86 3.86 4.05 1.88
CA VAL A 86 2.46 4.48 1.75
C VAL A 86 1.59 3.27 2.08
N ALA A 87 0.83 3.34 3.18
CA ALA A 87 0.01 2.23 3.67
C ALA A 87 -1.48 2.54 3.56
N ILE A 88 -2.22 1.69 2.86
CA ILE A 88 -3.69 1.69 2.87
C ILE A 88 -4.15 0.48 3.67
N ALA A 89 -4.92 0.71 4.73
CA ALA A 89 -5.51 -0.35 5.55
C ALA A 89 -6.63 0.20 6.45
N CYS A 90 -7.28 -0.68 7.21
CA CYS A 90 -8.21 -0.24 8.25
C CYS A 90 -7.44 0.45 9.40
N ALA A 91 -8.14 1.26 10.20
CA ALA A 91 -7.51 2.04 11.27
C ALA A 91 -6.70 1.19 12.27
N LYS A 92 -7.17 -0.02 12.56
CA LYS A 92 -6.48 -0.98 13.44
C LYS A 92 -5.13 -1.40 12.86
N GLU A 93 -5.12 -1.87 11.60
CA GLU A 93 -3.91 -2.34 10.91
C GLU A 93 -2.91 -1.21 10.67
N LEU A 94 -3.39 0.01 10.41
CA LEU A 94 -2.51 1.18 10.26
C LEU A 94 -1.74 1.46 11.55
N ARG A 95 -2.43 1.49 12.69
CA ARG A 95 -1.79 1.72 14.00
C ARG A 95 -0.79 0.61 14.34
N GLU A 96 -1.19 -0.65 14.19
CA GLU A 96 -0.30 -1.80 14.44
C GLU A 96 0.90 -1.80 13.49
N GLY A 97 0.70 -1.37 12.24
CA GLY A 97 1.74 -1.24 11.23
C GLY A 97 2.73 -0.12 11.56
N GLU A 98 2.27 1.06 11.98
CA GLU A 98 3.12 2.17 12.39
C GLU A 98 4.02 1.80 13.58
N GLU A 99 3.44 1.16 14.60
CA GLU A 99 4.17 0.64 15.76
C GLU A 99 5.24 -0.38 15.31
N ALA A 100 4.86 -1.37 14.50
CA ALA A 100 5.78 -2.39 14.02
C ALA A 100 6.88 -1.84 13.11
N LEU A 101 6.61 -0.77 12.36
CA LEU A 101 7.59 -0.11 11.50
C LEU A 101 8.56 0.75 12.29
N ALA A 102 8.10 1.40 13.36
CA ALA A 102 8.96 2.15 14.29
C ALA A 102 9.98 1.22 14.97
N ASP A 103 9.60 -0.02 15.25
CA ASP A 103 10.45 -1.04 15.88
C ASP A 103 11.46 -1.70 14.94
N LEU A 104 11.51 -1.31 13.65
CA LEU A 104 12.44 -1.91 12.69
C LEU A 104 13.92 -1.54 12.91
N GLY A 105 14.20 -0.49 13.67
CA GLY A 105 15.57 -0.11 14.01
C GLY A 105 15.75 1.39 14.19
N PRO A 106 17.00 1.89 14.17
CA PRO A 106 17.32 3.28 14.54
C PRO A 106 16.85 4.32 13.51
N ALA A 107 16.49 3.90 12.30
CA ALA A 107 16.02 4.77 11.22
C ALA A 107 14.83 4.09 10.50
N PRO A 108 13.63 4.10 11.12
CA PRO A 108 12.44 3.54 10.50
C PRO A 108 12.03 4.35 9.27
N PRO A 109 11.34 3.74 8.29
CA PRO A 109 10.84 4.47 7.12
C PRO A 109 9.80 5.51 7.54
N PHE A 110 9.70 6.60 6.78
CA PHE A 110 8.56 7.51 6.91
C PHE A 110 7.26 6.78 6.53
N VAL A 111 6.22 6.90 7.34
CA VAL A 111 4.93 6.25 7.08
C VAL A 111 3.88 7.28 6.72
N ALA A 112 3.30 7.14 5.54
CA ALA A 112 2.12 7.89 5.11
C ALA A 112 0.94 6.93 5.04
N VAL A 113 -0.10 7.22 5.82
CA VAL A 113 -1.27 6.34 5.93
C VAL A 113 -2.45 6.92 5.16
N VAL A 114 -3.24 6.02 4.57
CA VAL A 114 -4.53 6.33 3.95
C VAL A 114 -5.55 5.33 4.52
N PRO A 115 -6.47 5.79 5.38
CA PRO A 115 -7.52 4.91 5.89
C PRO A 115 -8.46 4.51 4.76
N LEU A 116 -9.02 3.30 4.88
CA LEU A 116 -10.16 2.91 4.05
C LEU A 116 -11.35 3.84 4.34
N SER A 117 -12.07 4.23 3.29
CA SER A 117 -13.33 4.99 3.42
C SER A 117 -14.47 4.10 3.89
N ARG A 118 -14.36 2.79 3.67
CA ARG A 118 -15.26 1.76 4.19
C ARG A 118 -14.44 0.56 4.66
N ASP A 119 -14.43 0.36 5.97
CA ASP A 119 -13.78 -0.78 6.62
C ASP A 119 -14.61 -2.07 6.52
N GLY A 120 -13.92 -3.20 6.62
CA GLY A 120 -14.51 -4.53 6.55
C GLY A 120 -13.47 -5.59 6.20
N CYS A 121 -13.88 -6.86 6.23
CA CYS A 121 -13.00 -7.97 5.82
C CYS A 121 -13.04 -8.23 4.31
N VAL A 122 -14.06 -7.71 3.61
CA VAL A 122 -14.38 -8.01 2.21
C VAL A 122 -15.01 -6.78 1.57
N ASP A 123 -14.70 -6.51 0.30
CA ASP A 123 -15.26 -5.41 -0.49
C ASP A 123 -15.15 -4.05 0.21
N THR A 124 -13.95 -3.78 0.75
CA THR A 124 -13.64 -2.49 1.34
C THR A 124 -13.47 -1.41 0.28
N GLU A 125 -13.50 -0.16 0.70
CA GLU A 125 -13.39 0.98 -0.20
C GLU A 125 -12.33 1.95 0.32
N VAL A 126 -11.67 2.65 -0.60
CA VAL A 126 -10.73 3.74 -0.31
C VAL A 126 -11.09 4.93 -1.17
N ASN A 127 -10.90 6.14 -0.65
CA ASN A 127 -10.98 7.33 -1.47
C ASN A 127 -9.80 7.33 -2.47
N LEU A 128 -10.08 6.94 -3.71
CA LEU A 128 -9.06 6.80 -4.74
C LEU A 128 -8.41 8.13 -5.09
N ASP A 129 -9.16 9.23 -5.12
CA ASP A 129 -8.62 10.54 -5.46
C ASP A 129 -7.60 10.99 -4.41
N ALA A 130 -7.94 10.86 -3.12
CA ALA A 130 -7.04 11.16 -2.03
C ALA A 130 -5.80 10.25 -2.02
N ALA A 131 -5.99 8.94 -2.25
CA ALA A 131 -4.88 8.00 -2.32
C ALA A 131 -3.94 8.29 -3.49
N LEU A 132 -4.48 8.57 -4.69
CA LEU A 132 -3.70 8.91 -5.87
C LEU A 132 -2.96 10.24 -5.71
N ALA A 133 -3.59 11.24 -5.08
CA ALA A 133 -2.93 12.51 -4.76
C ALA A 133 -1.71 12.29 -3.85
N LEU A 134 -1.85 11.46 -2.80
CA LEU A 134 -0.74 11.11 -1.92
C LEU A 134 0.37 10.35 -2.66
N LEU A 135 0.04 9.40 -3.53
CA LEU A 135 1.05 8.68 -4.35
C LEU A 135 1.89 9.66 -5.19
N ARG A 136 1.25 10.71 -5.70
CA ARG A 136 1.87 11.76 -6.52
C ARG A 136 2.57 12.86 -5.72
N ALA A 137 2.56 12.80 -4.38
CA ALA A 137 3.16 13.84 -3.54
C ALA A 137 4.62 14.09 -3.94
N GLY A 138 4.99 15.35 -4.13
CA GLY A 138 6.36 15.76 -4.53
C GLY A 138 6.71 15.53 -6.01
N ILE A 139 5.71 15.23 -6.85
CA ILE A 139 5.87 15.07 -8.30
C ILE A 139 5.17 16.26 -8.97
N PRO A 140 5.85 17.01 -9.86
CA PRO A 140 5.28 18.15 -10.56
C PRO A 140 4.20 17.77 -11.59
#